data_AF-A0A6G1JZ43-F1
#
_entry.id   AF-A0A6G1JZ43-F1
#
_cell.length_a   1.000
_cell.length_b   1.000
_cell.length_c   1.000
_cell.angle_alpha   90.00
_cell.angle_beta   90.00
_cell.angle_gamma   90.00
#
_symmetry.space_group_name_H-M   'P 1'
#
loop_
_entity.id
_entity.type
_entity.pdbx_description
1 polymer ?
#
loop_
_entity_poly.entity_id
_entity_poly.type
_entity_poly.pdbx_seq_one_letter_code
_entity_poly.pdbx_strand_id
1 'polypeptide(L)'
;MESKAKGNCNCGSITVELGALPSQSLLCHCSNCRRAGAAPFTVNYYLDVKEIHLKDAKNSLKSYEDSNTTSGNTIIRKFCGNCGSPVMTLVSPDAEKAILKAGLFDHMPEPNFEFHEADKKPWVKVLKAGEAEKKL
;
A
#
# COMPACT_ATOMS: atom_id res chain seq x y z
N MET A 1 24.04 8.01 11.56
CA MET A 1 22.76 8.55 11.07
C MET A 1 22.02 7.40 10.44
N GLU A 2 20.98 6.90 11.10
CA GLU A 2 20.12 5.87 10.51
C GLU A 2 19.53 6.40 9.19
N SER A 3 19.67 5.63 8.13
CA SER A 3 19.17 6.00 6.81
C SER A 3 17.64 5.94 6.82
N LYS A 4 16.99 7.11 6.82
CA LYS A 4 15.54 7.22 6.69
C LYS A 4 15.05 6.56 5.41
N ALA A 5 13.97 5.79 5.51
CA ALA A 5 13.28 5.27 4.34
C ALA A 5 12.37 6.35 3.75
N LYS A 6 12.44 6.56 2.43
CA LYS A 6 11.64 7.55 1.71
C LYS A 6 10.82 6.87 0.64
N GLY A 7 9.57 7.29 0.53
CA GLY A 7 8.66 6.90 -0.53
C GLY A 7 7.84 8.07 -1.04
N ASN A 8 7.21 7.91 -2.18
CA ASN A 8 6.36 8.92 -2.79
C ASN A 8 5.24 8.31 -3.63
N CYS A 9 4.19 9.09 -3.85
CA CYS A 9 3.21 8.75 -4.88
C CYS A 9 3.83 8.88 -6.28
N ASN A 10 3.18 8.34 -7.31
CA ASN A 10 3.71 8.30 -8.67
C ASN A 10 4.08 9.69 -9.24
N CYS A 11 3.33 10.75 -8.90
CA CYS A 11 3.63 12.11 -9.35
C CYS A 11 4.51 12.93 -8.38
N GLY A 12 4.93 12.34 -7.26
CA GLY A 12 5.79 12.99 -6.26
C GLY A 12 5.13 14.07 -5.40
N SER A 13 3.82 14.30 -5.52
CA SER A 13 3.12 15.34 -4.75
C SER A 13 2.97 15.00 -3.26
N ILE A 14 2.99 13.70 -2.93
CA ILE A 14 2.93 13.16 -1.58
C ILE A 14 4.22 12.38 -1.36
N THR A 15 4.91 12.69 -0.27
CA THR A 15 6.10 11.97 0.19
C THR A 15 5.86 11.40 1.58
N VAL A 16 6.43 10.23 1.84
CA VAL A 16 6.38 9.57 3.14
C VAL A 16 7.80 9.27 3.59
N GLU A 17 8.11 9.60 4.84
CA GLU A 17 9.36 9.23 5.50
C GLU A 17 9.06 8.29 6.67
N LEU A 18 9.88 7.24 6.83
CA LEU A 18 9.93 6.37 8.01
C LEU A 18 11.34 6.42 8.60
N GLY A 19 11.47 6.12 9.90
CA GLY A 19 12.78 5.97 10.54
C GLY A 19 13.65 4.91 9.87
N ALA A 20 13.04 3.76 9.56
CA ALA A 20 13.59 2.69 8.74
C ALA A 20 12.45 1.98 7.98
N LEU A 21 12.78 1.23 6.93
CA LEU A 21 11.80 0.32 6.34
C LEU A 21 11.48 -0.80 7.35
N PRO A 22 10.21 -1.25 7.43
CA PRO A 22 9.87 -2.45 8.18
C PRO A 22 10.67 -3.66 7.67
N SER A 23 10.97 -4.63 8.52
CA SER A 23 11.72 -5.83 8.10
C SER A 23 10.91 -6.75 7.19
N GLN A 24 9.59 -6.61 7.19
CA GLN A 24 8.64 -7.47 6.50
C GLN A 24 7.50 -6.64 5.91
N SER A 25 6.91 -7.15 4.83
CA SER A 25 5.66 -6.63 4.28
C SER A 25 4.54 -7.67 4.40
N LEU A 26 3.31 -7.26 4.09
CA LEU A 26 2.16 -8.15 4.08
C LEU A 26 1.34 -8.00 2.81
N LEU A 27 0.73 -9.10 2.38
CA LEU A 27 -0.19 -9.13 1.24
C LEU A 27 -1.64 -9.07 1.71
N CYS A 28 -2.51 -8.47 0.90
CA CYS A 28 -3.95 -8.60 1.08
C CYS A 28 -4.64 -8.84 -0.27
N HIS A 29 -5.38 -9.95 -0.36
CA HIS A 29 -6.01 -10.45 -1.59
C HIS A 29 -7.50 -10.13 -1.73
N CYS A 30 -8.11 -9.51 -0.71
CA CYS A 30 -9.55 -9.24 -0.71
C CYS A 30 -9.94 -8.36 -1.91
N SER A 31 -11.20 -8.47 -2.33
CA SER A 31 -11.67 -7.80 -3.54
C SER A 31 -11.50 -6.26 -3.50
N ASN A 32 -11.69 -5.63 -2.34
CA ASN A 32 -11.53 -4.19 -2.18
C ASN A 32 -10.07 -3.76 -2.28
N CYS A 33 -9.13 -4.53 -1.70
CA CYS A 33 -7.70 -4.25 -1.85
C CYS A 33 -7.25 -4.43 -3.30
N ARG A 34 -7.72 -5.47 -3.99
CA ARG A 34 -7.43 -5.65 -5.43
C ARG A 34 -7.92 -4.48 -6.27
N ARG A 35 -9.15 -4.00 -6.03
CA ARG A 35 -9.71 -2.83 -6.71
C ARG A 35 -8.94 -1.55 -6.40
N ALA A 36 -8.64 -1.29 -5.12
CA ALA A 36 -7.93 -0.09 -4.70
C ALA A 36 -6.48 -0.05 -5.17
N GLY A 37 -5.82 -1.20 -5.30
CA GLY A 37 -4.45 -1.31 -5.79
C GLY A 37 -4.33 -1.55 -7.30
N ALA A 38 -5.45 -1.74 -8.01
CA ALA A 38 -5.48 -2.18 -9.42
C ALA A 38 -4.56 -3.39 -9.70
N ALA A 39 -4.48 -4.33 -8.75
CA ALA A 39 -3.52 -5.43 -8.76
C ALA A 39 -4.12 -6.72 -8.16
N PRO A 40 -3.52 -7.90 -8.38
CA PRO A 40 -4.00 -9.16 -7.81
C PRO A 40 -3.99 -9.20 -6.27
N PHE A 41 -3.26 -8.30 -5.64
CA PHE A 41 -3.22 -8.04 -4.20
C PHE A 41 -2.58 -6.67 -3.96
N THR A 42 -2.63 -6.18 -2.71
CA THR A 42 -1.80 -5.05 -2.29
C THR A 42 -0.67 -5.51 -1.39
N VAL A 43 0.49 -4.88 -1.52
CA VAL A 43 1.62 -5.03 -0.60
C VAL A 43 1.59 -3.87 0.40
N ASN A 44 1.68 -4.16 1.68
CA ASN A 44 1.47 -3.18 2.74
C ASN A 44 2.47 -3.32 3.88
N TYR A 45 2.60 -2.26 4.65
CA TYR A 45 3.19 -2.24 5.98
C TYR A 45 2.10 -1.93 7.01
N TYR A 46 2.18 -2.57 8.18
CA TYR A 46 1.28 -2.31 9.30
C TYR A 46 2.07 -1.59 10.41
N LEU A 47 1.81 -0.30 10.58
CA LEU A 47 2.65 0.60 11.37
C LEU A 47 1.83 1.46 12.31
N ASP A 48 2.45 2.00 13.35
CA ASP A 48 1.83 3.08 14.11
C ASP A 48 1.77 4.34 13.26
N VAL A 49 0.63 5.05 13.27
CA VAL A 49 0.44 6.29 12.52
C VAL A 49 1.53 7.32 12.87
N LYS A 50 1.98 7.35 14.12
CA LYS A 50 3.05 8.24 14.60
C LYS A 50 4.42 7.98 13.94
N GLU A 51 4.66 6.79 13.39
CA GLU A 51 5.89 6.44 12.68
C GLU A 51 5.89 6.93 11.22
N ILE A 52 4.72 7.34 10.71
CA ILE A 52 4.52 7.74 9.31
C ILE A 52 4.59 9.25 9.20
N HIS A 53 5.71 9.77 8.69
CA HIS A 53 5.86 11.19 8.41
C HIS A 53 5.43 11.50 6.98
N LEU A 54 4.14 11.83 6.81
CA LEU A 54 3.56 12.19 5.51
C LEU A 54 3.67 13.70 5.26
N LYS A 55 4.16 14.08 4.07
CA LYS A 55 4.10 15.46 3.56
C LYS A 55 3.29 15.47 2.27
N ASP A 56 2.30 16.34 2.21
CA ASP A 56 1.45 16.55 1.02
C ASP A 56 1.63 17.98 0.52
N ALA A 57 2.74 18.20 -0.20
CA ALA A 57 3.17 19.55 -0.60
C ALA A 57 2.19 20.24 -1.55
N LYS A 58 1.33 19.47 -2.24
CA LYS A 58 0.37 20.00 -3.22
C LYS A 58 -1.09 19.87 -2.77
N ASN A 59 -1.35 19.58 -1.50
CA ASN A 59 -2.71 19.38 -0.96
C ASN A 59 -3.55 18.40 -1.80
N SER A 60 -2.90 17.30 -2.19
CA SER A 60 -3.37 16.30 -3.14
C SER A 60 -3.86 15.03 -2.47
N LEU A 61 -3.69 14.86 -1.16
CA LEU A 61 -4.19 13.71 -0.41
C LEU A 61 -5.71 13.76 -0.35
N LYS A 62 -6.36 12.71 -0.85
CA LYS A 62 -7.81 12.50 -0.79
C LYS A 62 -8.12 11.28 0.07
N SER A 63 -9.33 11.26 0.62
CA SER A 63 -9.85 10.17 1.43
C SER A 63 -11.12 9.61 0.80
N TYR A 64 -11.33 8.31 0.93
CA TYR A 64 -12.55 7.62 0.56
C TYR A 64 -12.95 6.65 1.68
N GLU A 65 -14.17 6.77 2.17
CA GLU A 65 -14.77 5.84 3.12
C GLU A 65 -15.30 4.62 2.36
N ASP A 66 -14.62 3.50 2.53
CA ASP A 66 -15.00 2.21 1.96
C ASP A 66 -15.78 1.43 3.01
N SER A 67 -17.11 1.50 2.94
CA SER A 67 -18.02 0.76 3.82
C SER A 67 -18.37 -0.64 3.31
N ASN A 68 -18.09 -0.94 2.03
CA ASN A 68 -18.43 -2.22 1.42
C ASN A 68 -17.27 -3.21 1.54
N THR A 69 -16.72 -3.37 2.74
CA THR A 69 -15.58 -4.26 2.98
C THR A 69 -16.02 -5.67 3.31
N THR A 70 -15.17 -6.65 3.03
CA THR A 70 -15.41 -8.06 3.40
C THR A 70 -15.49 -8.27 4.91
N SER A 71 -14.92 -7.38 5.73
CA SER A 71 -15.02 -7.45 7.19
C SER A 71 -16.29 -6.80 7.75
N GLY A 72 -17.07 -6.08 6.94
CA GLY A 72 -18.23 -5.30 7.37
C GLY A 72 -17.87 -3.96 8.05
N ASN A 73 -16.59 -3.69 8.30
CA ASN A 73 -16.13 -2.42 8.88
C ASN A 73 -15.90 -1.37 7.79
N THR A 74 -16.31 -0.13 8.04
CA THR A 74 -15.88 1.00 7.20
C THR A 74 -14.40 1.28 7.43
N ILE A 75 -13.63 1.39 6.35
CA ILE A 75 -12.22 1.80 6.40
C ILE A 75 -12.01 3.08 5.57
N ILE A 76 -11.00 3.86 5.92
CA ILE A 76 -10.66 5.10 5.23
C ILE A 76 -9.44 4.86 4.36
N ARG A 77 -9.63 4.92 3.05
CA ARG A 77 -8.55 4.82 2.06
C ARG A 77 -8.03 6.22 1.76
N LYS A 78 -6.73 6.45 1.97
CA LYS A 78 -6.05 7.68 1.56
C LYS A 78 -5.24 7.44 0.30
N PHE A 79 -5.36 8.34 -0.67
CA PHE A 79 -4.72 8.23 -1.99
C PHE A 79 -4.37 9.61 -2.55
N CYS A 80 -3.46 9.64 -3.52
CA CYS A 80 -3.14 10.87 -4.24
C CYS A 80 -4.24 11.19 -5.26
N GLY A 81 -4.94 12.30 -5.10
CA GLY A 81 -5.94 12.78 -6.06
C GLY A 81 -5.37 13.18 -7.42
N ASN A 82 -4.06 13.45 -7.52
CA ASN A 82 -3.43 13.85 -8.78
C ASN A 82 -3.01 12.66 -9.67
N CYS A 83 -2.63 11.53 -9.07
CA CYS A 83 -2.13 10.37 -9.83
C CYS A 83 -2.79 9.03 -9.46
N GLY A 84 -3.72 9.02 -8.52
CA GLY A 84 -4.43 7.82 -8.08
C GLY A 84 -3.62 6.88 -7.18
N SER A 85 -2.31 7.11 -6.96
CA SER A 85 -1.50 6.21 -6.13
C SER A 85 -2.11 6.04 -4.73
N PRO A 86 -2.34 4.80 -4.28
CA PRO A 86 -2.83 4.56 -2.94
C PRO A 86 -1.70 4.86 -1.94
N VAL A 87 -2.02 5.55 -0.84
CA VAL A 87 -1.04 5.99 0.15
C VAL A 87 -1.13 5.13 1.41
N MET A 88 -2.28 5.15 2.10
CA MET A 88 -2.50 4.33 3.29
C MET A 88 -3.97 4.02 3.51
N THR A 89 -4.28 3.11 4.43
CA THR A 89 -5.65 2.81 4.87
C THR A 89 -5.71 2.85 6.38
N LEU A 90 -6.75 3.48 6.93
CA LEU A 90 -7.04 3.56 8.36
C LEU A 90 -8.34 2.81 8.65
N VAL A 91 -8.44 2.16 9.81
CA VAL A 91 -9.68 1.45 10.23
C VAL A 91 -10.73 2.38 10.85
N SER A 92 -10.32 3.60 11.20
CA SER A 92 -11.18 4.69 11.68
C SER A 92 -10.40 6.01 11.55
N PRO A 93 -11.05 7.18 11.70
CA PRO A 93 -10.36 8.47 11.72
C PRO A 93 -9.28 8.56 12.81
N ASP A 94 -9.55 7.96 13.97
CA ASP A 94 -8.71 8.01 15.17
C ASP A 94 -7.83 6.76 15.34
N ALA A 95 -7.64 5.98 14.27
CA ALA A 95 -6.87 4.75 14.32
C ALA A 95 -5.39 5.04 14.68
N GLU A 96 -4.86 4.33 15.68
CA GLU A 96 -3.45 4.40 16.03
C GLU A 96 -2.54 3.66 15.04
N LYS A 97 -3.12 2.69 14.31
CA LYS A 97 -2.44 1.88 13.32
C LYS A 97 -2.90 2.22 11.90
N ALA A 98 -1.95 2.19 10.97
CA ALA A 98 -2.21 2.36 9.55
C ALA A 98 -1.69 1.17 8.73
N ILE A 99 -2.39 0.90 7.64
CA ILE A 99 -1.93 0.02 6.56
C ILE A 99 -1.31 0.94 5.50
N LEU A 100 -0.01 1.17 5.59
CA LEU A 100 0.75 1.98 4.62
C LEU A 100 1.03 1.15 3.36
N LYS A 101 0.92 1.74 2.17
CA LYS A 101 1.17 1.02 0.91
C LYS A 101 2.67 0.92 0.67
N ALA A 102 3.17 -0.31 0.57
CA ALA A 102 4.59 -0.58 0.40
C ALA A 102 5.10 -0.11 -0.97
N GLY A 103 4.22 -0.11 -2.00
CA GLY A 103 4.54 0.37 -3.35
C GLY A 103 4.82 1.88 -3.47
N LEU A 104 4.79 2.63 -2.38
CA LEU A 104 5.33 4.00 -2.34
C LEU A 104 6.87 4.02 -2.30
N PHE A 105 7.50 2.91 -1.94
CA PHE A 105 8.95 2.81 -1.72
C PHE A 105 9.59 1.94 -2.80
N ASP A 106 10.80 2.29 -3.23
CA ASP A 106 11.53 1.54 -4.27
C ASP A 106 11.95 0.14 -3.82
N HIS A 107 12.25 -0.01 -2.53
CA HIS A 107 12.57 -1.29 -1.91
C HIS A 107 11.40 -1.77 -1.05
N MET A 108 10.96 -2.99 -1.30
CA MET A 108 9.94 -3.69 -0.51
C MET A 108 10.52 -5.01 -0.01
N PRO A 109 10.67 -5.20 1.31
CA PRO A 109 11.03 -6.49 1.88
C PRO A 109 10.02 -7.57 1.53
N GLU A 110 10.48 -8.81 1.46
CA GLU A 110 9.64 -9.97 1.15
C GLU A 110 8.45 -10.07 2.11
N PRO A 111 7.23 -10.31 1.60
CA PRO A 111 6.08 -10.53 2.45
C PRO A 111 6.18 -11.86 3.17
N ASN A 112 5.86 -11.90 4.47
CA ASN A 112 5.81 -13.14 5.25
C ASN A 112 4.42 -13.42 5.85
N PHE A 113 3.43 -12.59 5.50
CA PHE A 113 2.06 -12.70 5.98
C PHE A 113 1.07 -12.31 4.89
N GLU A 114 -0.06 -13.04 4.80
CA GLU A 114 -1.11 -12.81 3.81
C GLU A 114 -2.49 -12.72 4.47
N PHE A 115 -3.23 -11.65 4.21
CA PHE A 115 -4.65 -11.53 4.54
C PHE A 115 -5.54 -12.00 3.39
N HIS A 116 -6.67 -12.63 3.74
CA HIS A 116 -7.66 -13.14 2.79
C HIS A 116 -7.06 -14.13 1.77
N GLU A 117 -6.21 -15.05 2.22
CA GLU A 117 -5.54 -16.03 1.34
C GLU A 117 -6.54 -16.84 0.48
N ALA A 118 -7.75 -17.11 0.97
CA ALA A 118 -8.80 -17.75 0.20
C ALA A 118 -9.20 -17.01 -1.10
N ASP A 119 -8.96 -15.69 -1.17
CA ASP A 119 -9.24 -14.86 -2.35
C ASP A 119 -8.06 -14.79 -3.35
N LYS A 120 -6.89 -15.33 -2.96
CA LYS A 120 -5.65 -15.34 -3.74
C LYS A 120 -5.91 -15.93 -5.11
N LYS A 121 -5.40 -15.25 -6.14
CA LYS A 121 -5.59 -15.72 -7.51
C LYS A 121 -4.61 -16.87 -7.78
N PRO A 122 -5.10 -18.06 -8.18
CA PRO A 122 -4.25 -19.25 -8.31
C PRO A 122 -3.20 -19.12 -9.42
N TRP A 123 -3.42 -18.17 -10.34
CA TRP A 123 -2.48 -17.85 -11.41
C TRP A 123 -1.38 -16.86 -11.00
N VAL A 124 -1.45 -16.27 -9.80
CA VAL A 124 -0.36 -15.41 -9.29
C VAL A 124 0.86 -16.29 -9.05
N LYS A 125 1.83 -16.12 -9.92
CA LYS A 125 3.15 -16.76 -9.86
C LYS A 125 4.18 -15.69 -10.22
N VAL A 126 5.33 -15.70 -9.56
CA VAL A 126 6.46 -14.90 -10.02
C VAL A 126 6.93 -15.52 -11.34
N LEU A 127 6.68 -14.82 -12.45
CA LEU A 127 7.21 -15.24 -13.74
C LEU A 127 8.73 -15.10 -13.68
N LYS A 128 9.45 -16.15 -14.07
CA LYS A 128 10.91 -16.07 -14.17
C LYS A 128 11.25 -15.07 -15.28
N ALA A 129 12.24 -14.20 -15.05
CA ALA A 129 12.78 -13.36 -16.11
C ALA A 129 13.27 -14.28 -17.25
N GLY A 130 12.68 -14.15 -18.44
CA GLY A 130 13.12 -14.95 -19.60
C GLY A 130 12.10 -15.30 -20.69
N GLU A 131 10.80 -14.97 -20.57
CA GLU A 131 9.82 -15.39 -21.60
C GLU A 131 9.14 -14.24 -22.36
N ALA A 132 9.22 -13.00 -21.88
CA ALA A 132 8.46 -11.87 -22.45
C ALA A 132 9.29 -10.87 -23.30
N GLU A 133 10.63 -10.93 -23.27
CA GLU A 133 11.49 -9.93 -23.96
C GLU A 133 11.47 -10.00 -25.51
N LYS A 134 10.65 -10.86 -26.12
CA LYS A 134 10.62 -11.01 -27.59
C LYS A 134 9.45 -10.35 -28.32
N LYS A 135 8.53 -9.65 -27.66
CA LYS A 135 7.35 -9.07 -28.36
C LYS A 135 6.82 -7.75 -27.82
N LEU A 136 7.69 -6.76 -27.59
CA LEU A 136 7.30 -5.34 -27.61
C LEU A 136 8.35 -4.54 -28.37
#